data_AF-A0A942LYD5-F1
#
_entry.id   AF-A0A942LYD5-F1
#
_cell.length_a   1.000
_cell.length_b   1.000
_cell.length_c   1.000
_cell.angle_alpha   90.00
_cell.angle_beta   90.00
_cell.angle_gamma   90.00
#
_symmetry.space_group_name_H-M   'P 1'
#
loop_
_entity.id
_entity.type
_entity.pdbx_description
1 polymer ?
#
loop_
_entity_poly.entity_id
_entity_poly.type
_entity_poly.pdbx_seq_one_letter_code
_entity_poly.pdbx_strand_id
1 'polypeptide(L)'
;GYEAKPYRQRVYRVSQIDTDLFQSRIYKIPEPLRFASAWQEKNPLANLTPESLEYKPGTLIILMSKPDGSFVGSTIGKECPSELHGAVYTSTQVMINAEGLDTWDRGYDQNDEQVWGPEKSGYIFKKIENFPLE
;
A
#
# COMPACT_ATOMS: atom_id res chain seq x y z
N GLY A 1 1.16 18.82 14.42
CA GLY A 1 1.43 17.43 14.83
C GLY A 1 2.08 16.68 13.69
N TYR A 2 2.60 15.46 13.92
CA TYR A 2 3.36 14.64 12.96
C TYR A 2 2.69 14.42 11.58
N GLU A 3 1.39 14.70 11.47
CA GLU A 3 0.59 14.65 10.22
C GLU A 3 1.15 15.49 9.07
N ALA A 4 1.80 16.61 9.36
CA ALA A 4 2.42 17.47 8.34
C ALA A 4 3.75 16.93 7.80
N LYS A 5 4.25 15.81 8.34
CA LYS A 5 5.53 15.18 7.95
C LYS A 5 5.35 13.66 7.80
N PRO A 6 4.46 13.20 6.90
CA PRO A 6 4.29 11.77 6.68
C PRO A 6 5.60 11.16 6.16
N TYR A 7 6.00 10.02 6.74
CA TYR A 7 7.20 9.32 6.31
C TYR A 7 7.01 8.60 4.95
N ARG A 8 5.75 8.33 4.56
CA ARG A 8 5.38 7.63 3.32
C ARG A 8 4.08 8.20 2.75
N GLN A 9 4.11 8.58 1.48
CA GLN A 9 2.94 8.95 0.67
C GLN A 9 3.01 8.20 -0.68
N ARG A 10 1.92 7.58 -1.10
CA ARG A 10 1.82 6.77 -2.33
C ARG A 10 0.45 6.93 -2.96
N VAL A 11 0.39 6.73 -4.27
CA VAL A 11 -0.86 6.52 -5.00
C VAL A 11 -1.01 5.04 -5.31
N TYR A 12 -2.19 4.49 -5.06
CA TYR A 12 -2.53 3.12 -5.41
C TYR A 12 -3.56 3.14 -6.53
N ARG A 13 -3.25 2.46 -7.64
CA ARG A 13 -4.22 2.20 -8.70
C ARG A 13 -4.72 0.78 -8.55
N VAL A 14 -5.99 0.65 -8.15
CA VAL A 14 -6.67 -0.64 -8.06
C VAL A 14 -7.42 -0.90 -9.36
N SER A 15 -7.37 -2.12 -9.87
CA SER A 15 -8.12 -2.53 -11.06
C SER A 15 -8.55 -3.98 -10.93
N GLN A 16 -9.81 -4.27 -11.27
CA GLN A 16 -10.29 -5.62 -11.42
C GLN A 16 -9.67 -6.25 -12.66
N ILE A 17 -9.14 -7.45 -12.53
CA ILE A 17 -8.49 -8.21 -13.61
C ILE A 17 -9.17 -9.55 -13.88
N ASP A 18 -10.01 -10.01 -12.96
CA ASP A 18 -10.93 -11.14 -13.13
C ASP A 18 -12.12 -10.96 -12.15
N THR A 19 -13.10 -11.84 -12.22
CA THR A 19 -14.32 -11.90 -11.40
C THR A 19 -14.02 -11.62 -9.93
N ASP A 20 -13.08 -12.37 -9.34
CA ASP A 20 -12.71 -12.24 -7.93
C ASP A 20 -11.27 -11.77 -7.72
N LEU A 21 -10.64 -11.22 -8.75
CA LEU A 21 -9.22 -10.88 -8.74
C LEU A 21 -8.98 -9.42 -9.10
N PHE A 22 -8.19 -8.77 -8.28
CA PHE A 22 -7.82 -7.37 -8.42
C PHE A 22 -6.31 -7.22 -8.33
N GLN A 23 -5.78 -6.22 -9.01
CA GLN A 23 -4.41 -5.79 -8.85
C GLN A 23 -4.37 -4.39 -8.23
N SER A 24 -3.39 -4.16 -7.36
CA SER A 24 -3.05 -2.84 -6.82
C SER A 24 -1.62 -2.49 -7.23
N ARG A 25 -1.49 -1.44 -8.05
CA ARG A 25 -0.20 -0.90 -8.49
C ARG A 25 0.14 0.33 -7.68
N ILE A 26 1.41 0.45 -7.31
CA ILE A 26 1.91 1.54 -6.48
C ILE A 26 2.65 2.55 -7.34
N TYR A 27 2.36 3.82 -7.11
CA TYR A 27 3.05 4.95 -7.71
C TYR A 27 3.63 5.85 -6.63
N LYS A 28 4.82 6.38 -6.89
CA LYS A 28 5.43 7.42 -6.07
C LYS A 28 4.92 8.79 -6.52
N ILE A 29 4.80 9.68 -5.54
CA ILE A 29 4.55 11.10 -5.76
C ILE A 29 5.92 11.78 -5.70
N PRO A 30 6.39 12.42 -6.79
CA PRO A 30 7.57 13.28 -6.73
C PRO A 30 7.37 14.40 -5.71
N GLU A 31 8.39 14.67 -4.91
CA GLU A 31 8.34 15.71 -3.85
C GLU A 31 7.09 15.60 -2.94
N PRO A 32 6.87 14.44 -2.29
CA PRO A 32 5.57 14.08 -1.70
C PRO A 32 5.10 15.05 -0.62
N LEU A 33 6.03 15.71 0.09
CA LEU A 33 5.72 16.67 1.15
C LEU A 33 4.97 17.91 0.65
N ARG A 34 4.97 18.21 -0.66
CA ARG A 34 4.10 19.24 -1.25
C ARG A 34 2.62 18.95 -1.08
N PHE A 35 2.26 17.69 -0.85
CA PHE A 35 0.89 17.21 -0.63
C PHE A 35 0.67 16.74 0.81
N ALA A 36 1.59 17.05 1.75
CA ALA A 36 1.37 16.74 3.15
C ALA A 36 0.10 17.46 3.64
N SER A 37 -0.74 16.76 4.40
CA SER A 37 -2.05 17.24 4.88
C SER A 37 -3.08 17.60 3.79
N ALA A 38 -2.79 17.41 2.50
CA ALA A 38 -3.71 17.75 1.40
C ALA A 38 -5.04 16.97 1.47
N TRP A 39 -5.09 15.85 2.20
CA TRP A 39 -6.31 15.07 2.46
C TRP A 39 -7.37 15.82 3.27
N GLN A 40 -6.98 16.89 3.99
CA GLN A 40 -7.89 17.74 4.78
C GLN A 40 -8.50 18.90 3.96
N GLU A 41 -8.03 19.10 2.72
CA GLU A 41 -8.54 20.15 1.86
C GLU A 41 -9.93 19.81 1.32
N LYS A 42 -10.68 20.83 0.87
CA LYS A 42 -12.02 20.62 0.29
C LYS A 42 -11.98 19.75 -0.97
N ASN A 43 -10.93 19.92 -1.79
CA ASN A 43 -10.67 19.13 -3.00
C ASN A 43 -9.25 18.55 -2.90
N PRO A 44 -9.06 17.45 -2.15
CA PRO A 44 -7.74 16.87 -1.92
C PRO A 44 -7.01 16.54 -3.22
N LEU A 45 -5.70 16.80 -3.26
CA LEU A 45 -4.80 16.38 -4.34
C LEU A 45 -5.20 16.89 -5.74
N ALA A 46 -5.97 17.99 -5.85
CA ALA A 46 -6.49 18.50 -7.12
C ALA A 46 -5.42 18.76 -8.22
N ASN A 47 -4.17 19.01 -7.83
CA ASN A 47 -3.05 19.25 -8.74
C ASN A 47 -2.20 18.00 -9.02
N LEU A 48 -2.57 16.83 -8.48
CA LEU A 48 -1.87 15.58 -8.69
C LEU A 48 -2.46 14.87 -9.91
N THR A 49 -1.74 14.86 -11.02
CA THR A 49 -2.19 14.20 -12.26
C THR A 49 -1.50 12.85 -12.45
N PRO A 50 -2.10 11.89 -13.18
CA PRO A 50 -1.47 10.60 -13.46
C PRO A 50 -0.08 10.71 -14.11
N GLU A 51 0.15 11.71 -14.96
CA GLU A 51 1.42 11.96 -15.64
C GLU A 51 2.53 12.44 -14.69
N SER A 52 2.13 13.03 -13.56
CA SER A 52 3.06 13.45 -12.50
C SER A 52 3.52 12.31 -11.59
N LEU A 53 2.97 11.10 -11.76
CA LEU A 53 3.25 9.96 -10.90
C LEU A 53 4.33 9.04 -11.49
N GLU A 54 5.20 8.54 -10.64
CA GLU A 54 6.23 7.56 -11.02
C GLU A 54 5.78 6.15 -10.66
N TYR A 55 5.62 5.29 -11.67
CA TYR A 55 5.31 3.87 -11.42
C TYR A 55 6.44 3.21 -10.62
N LYS A 56 6.08 2.46 -9.57
CA LYS A 56 7.03 1.62 -8.83
C LYS A 56 6.91 0.17 -9.34
N PRO A 57 7.79 -0.28 -10.26
CA PRO A 57 7.75 -1.65 -10.74
C PRO A 57 8.05 -2.65 -9.62
N GLY A 58 7.57 -3.89 -9.79
CA GLY A 58 7.79 -4.99 -8.86
C GLY A 58 6.91 -4.97 -7.61
N THR A 59 6.16 -3.90 -7.32
CA THR A 59 5.35 -3.80 -6.10
C THR A 59 3.87 -4.06 -6.35
N LEU A 60 3.57 -5.00 -7.24
CA LEU A 60 2.20 -5.41 -7.53
C LEU A 60 1.66 -6.19 -6.33
N ILE A 61 0.47 -5.81 -5.86
CA ILE A 61 -0.30 -6.61 -4.91
C ILE A 61 -1.48 -7.22 -5.65
N ILE A 62 -1.65 -8.53 -5.54
CA ILE A 62 -2.85 -9.23 -6.02
C ILE A 62 -3.80 -9.39 -4.85
N LEU A 63 -5.03 -8.92 -5.02
CA LEU A 63 -6.11 -9.00 -4.04
C LEU A 63 -7.19 -9.93 -4.59
N MET A 64 -7.67 -10.84 -3.75
CA MET A 64 -8.77 -11.74 -4.04
C MET A 64 -9.97 -11.36 -3.18
N SER A 65 -11.12 -11.12 -3.80
CA SER A 65 -12.38 -10.95 -3.08
C SER A 65 -12.83 -12.28 -2.47
N LYS A 66 -13.49 -12.20 -1.32
CA LYS A 66 -14.03 -13.33 -0.58
C LYS A 66 -15.55 -13.25 -0.51
N PRO A 67 -16.25 -14.40 -0.35
CA PRO A 67 -17.71 -14.42 -0.25
C PRO A 67 -18.29 -13.59 0.90
N ASP A 68 -17.50 -13.33 1.95
CA ASP A 68 -17.86 -12.49 3.09
C ASP A 68 -17.68 -10.98 2.83
N GLY A 69 -17.27 -10.61 1.61
CA GLY A 69 -17.01 -9.22 1.22
C GLY A 69 -15.63 -8.70 1.61
N SER A 70 -14.79 -9.52 2.24
CA SER A 70 -13.39 -9.16 2.51
C SER A 70 -12.51 -9.32 1.27
N PHE A 71 -11.35 -8.68 1.29
CA PHE A 71 -10.28 -8.87 0.32
C PHE A 71 -9.04 -9.34 1.02
N VAL A 72 -8.35 -10.34 0.47
CA VAL A 72 -7.04 -10.78 0.96
C VAL A 72 -6.04 -10.76 -0.17
N GLY A 73 -4.80 -10.41 0.11
CA GLY A 73 -3.81 -10.37 -0.95
C GLY A 73 -2.39 -10.23 -0.47
N SER A 74 -1.48 -10.27 -1.43
CA SER A 74 -0.06 -10.11 -1.16
C SER A 74 0.72 -9.68 -2.39
N THR A 75 1.98 -9.28 -2.17
CA THR A 75 2.99 -9.22 -3.23
C THR A 75 3.24 -10.58 -3.84
N ILE A 76 3.56 -10.61 -5.14
CA ILE A 76 3.89 -11.85 -5.85
C ILE A 76 5.34 -12.26 -5.55
N GLY A 77 5.51 -13.41 -4.88
CA GLY A 77 6.83 -14.00 -4.62
C GLY A 77 7.83 -12.99 -4.04
N LYS A 78 8.97 -12.84 -4.71
CA LYS A 78 10.07 -11.93 -4.36
C LYS A 78 10.18 -10.72 -5.30
N GLU A 79 9.12 -10.43 -6.05
CA GLU A 79 9.17 -9.44 -7.15
C GLU A 79 9.24 -7.99 -6.67
N CYS A 80 9.05 -7.73 -5.38
CA CYS A 80 9.05 -6.39 -4.79
C CYS A 80 10.44 -6.06 -4.25
N PRO A 81 11.32 -5.42 -5.04
CA PRO A 81 12.67 -5.10 -4.61
C PRO A 81 12.67 -4.07 -3.49
N SER A 82 13.60 -4.24 -2.58
CA SER A 82 13.85 -3.34 -1.47
C SER A 82 15.35 -3.23 -1.22
N GLU A 83 15.76 -2.11 -0.65
CA GLU A 83 17.13 -1.87 -0.18
C GLU A 83 17.09 -1.41 1.30
N LEU A 84 15.90 -1.47 1.92
CA LEU A 84 15.68 -0.98 3.27
C LEU A 84 16.28 -1.97 4.27
N HIS A 85 17.14 -1.48 5.16
CA HIS A 85 17.76 -2.26 6.25
C HIS A 85 18.39 -3.59 5.80
N GLY A 86 19.02 -3.62 4.63
CA GLY A 86 19.70 -4.82 4.11
C GLY A 86 18.78 -5.85 3.45
N ALA A 87 17.48 -5.55 3.30
CA ALA A 87 16.59 -6.37 2.51
C ALA A 87 16.95 -6.29 1.03
N VAL A 88 16.70 -7.36 0.28
CA VAL A 88 16.74 -7.40 -1.19
C VAL A 88 15.33 -7.49 -1.79
N TYR A 89 14.36 -7.97 -1.01
CA TYR A 89 12.94 -7.91 -1.37
C TYR A 89 12.03 -7.67 -0.17
N THR A 90 10.77 -7.33 -0.43
CA THR A 90 9.73 -7.13 0.58
C THR A 90 8.53 -8.00 0.26
N SER A 91 7.96 -8.63 1.28
CA SER A 91 6.65 -9.25 1.21
C SER A 91 5.65 -8.37 1.93
N THR A 92 4.51 -8.12 1.29
CA THR A 92 3.36 -7.48 1.92
C THR A 92 2.21 -8.47 1.90
N GLN A 93 1.54 -8.64 3.03
CA GLN A 93 0.25 -9.33 3.13
C GLN A 93 -0.81 -8.33 3.58
N VAL A 94 -2.00 -8.42 3.00
CA VAL A 94 -3.09 -7.48 3.23
C VAL A 94 -4.39 -8.25 3.44
N MET A 95 -5.18 -7.82 4.42
CA MET A 95 -6.60 -8.13 4.52
C MET A 95 -7.38 -6.83 4.69
N ILE A 96 -8.47 -6.68 3.93
CA ILE A 96 -9.37 -5.52 3.98
C ILE A 96 -10.77 -6.03 4.22
N ASN A 97 -11.48 -5.43 5.16
CA ASN A 97 -12.89 -5.71 5.42
C ASN A 97 -13.63 -4.41 5.78
N ALA A 98 -14.90 -4.54 6.17
CA ALA A 98 -15.73 -3.38 6.52
C ALA A 98 -15.20 -2.59 7.74
N GLU A 99 -14.47 -3.26 8.64
CA GLU A 99 -13.95 -2.68 9.89
C GLU A 99 -12.58 -2.02 9.71
N GLY A 100 -11.81 -2.39 8.69
CA GLY A 100 -10.47 -1.85 8.51
C GLY A 100 -9.56 -2.58 7.53
N LEU A 101 -8.26 -2.40 7.78
CA LEU A 101 -7.14 -2.90 6.99
C LEU A 101 -6.11 -3.53 7.92
N ASP A 102 -5.80 -4.79 7.69
CA ASP A 102 -4.66 -5.47 8.28
C ASP A 102 -3.55 -5.53 7.23
N THR A 103 -2.34 -5.10 7.59
CA THR A 103 -1.21 -5.08 6.65
C THR A 103 0.08 -5.51 7.34
N TRP A 104 0.79 -6.42 6.68
CA TRP A 104 2.01 -7.02 7.20
C TRP A 104 3.13 -6.91 6.17
N ASP A 105 3.97 -5.87 6.34
CA ASP A 105 5.16 -5.60 5.54
C ASP A 105 6.40 -6.23 6.21
N ARG A 106 7.16 -7.05 5.46
CA ARG A 106 8.40 -7.68 5.93
C ARG A 106 9.48 -7.61 4.87
N GLY A 107 10.70 -7.27 5.25
CA GLY A 107 11.86 -7.28 4.38
C GLY A 107 12.73 -8.49 4.61
N TYR A 108 13.25 -9.05 3.53
CA TYR A 108 14.07 -10.26 3.52
C TYR A 108 15.38 -10.00 2.79
N ASP A 109 16.47 -10.56 3.29
CA ASP A 109 17.78 -10.51 2.65
C ASP A 109 17.92 -11.56 1.53
N GLN A 110 19.13 -11.70 1.00
CA GLN A 110 19.47 -12.65 -0.06
C GLN A 110 19.41 -14.14 0.35
N ASN A 111 19.39 -14.42 1.65
CA ASN A 111 19.29 -15.76 2.22
C ASN A 111 17.86 -16.11 2.66
N ASP A 112 16.88 -15.25 2.33
CA ASP A 112 15.48 -15.33 2.76
C ASP A 112 15.28 -15.15 4.28
N GLU A 113 16.23 -14.51 4.96
CA GLU A 113 16.12 -14.17 6.37
C GLU A 113 15.40 -12.83 6.52
N GLN A 114 14.40 -12.77 7.41
CA GLN A 114 13.69 -11.52 7.70
C GLN A 114 14.64 -10.56 8.43
N VAL A 115 14.89 -9.39 7.83
CA VAL A 115 15.81 -8.37 8.36
C VAL A 115 15.08 -7.15 8.93
N TRP A 116 13.82 -6.94 8.54
CA TRP A 116 12.97 -5.92 9.15
C TRP A 116 11.48 -6.25 9.01
N GLY A 117 10.67 -5.53 9.78
CA GLY A 117 9.22 -5.72 9.85
C GLY A 117 8.84 -6.57 11.06
N PRO A 118 7.56 -6.60 11.43
CA PRO A 118 7.13 -7.33 12.61
C PRO A 118 7.16 -8.85 12.37
N GLU A 119 7.55 -9.61 13.37
CA GLU A 119 7.65 -11.08 13.29
C GLU A 119 6.33 -11.80 13.63
N LYS A 120 5.51 -11.19 14.51
CA LYS A 120 4.34 -11.86 15.11
C LYS A 120 3.02 -11.48 14.47
N SER A 121 2.85 -10.20 14.13
CA SER A 121 1.60 -9.69 13.55
C SER A 121 1.82 -8.40 12.78
N GLY A 122 1.02 -8.20 11.73
CA GLY A 122 0.97 -6.94 11.00
C GLY A 122 0.38 -5.78 11.81
N TYR A 123 0.32 -4.62 11.17
CA TYR A 123 -0.41 -3.46 11.65
C TYR A 123 -1.90 -3.62 11.37
N ILE A 124 -2.73 -3.28 12.35
CA ILE A 124 -4.19 -3.30 12.26
C ILE A 124 -4.67 -1.85 12.26
N PHE A 125 -5.21 -1.41 11.13
CA PHE A 125 -5.81 -0.09 10.97
C PHE A 125 -7.32 -0.21 11.08
N LYS A 126 -7.88 0.32 12.17
CA LYS A 126 -9.33 0.39 12.36
C LYS A 126 -9.89 1.60 11.63
N LYS A 127 -11.01 1.41 10.95
CA LYS A 127 -11.73 2.48 10.26
C LYS A 127 -12.32 3.44 11.27
N ILE A 128 -11.97 4.72 11.17
CA ILE A 128 -12.50 5.79 12.03
C ILE A 128 -13.62 6.58 11.33
N GLU A 129 -13.57 6.69 10.01
CA GLU A 129 -14.49 7.47 9.21
C GLU A 129 -14.70 6.81 7.83
N ASN A 130 -15.88 6.99 7.25
CA ASN A 130 -16.19 6.57 5.88
C ASN A 130 -16.03 7.77 4.96
N PHE A 131 -15.06 7.71 4.05
CA PHE A 131 -15.01 8.63 2.92
C PHE A 131 -15.92 8.06 1.80
N PRO A 132 -16.91 8.84 1.31
CA PRO A 132 -17.78 8.38 0.24
C PRO A 132 -16.99 8.15 -1.05
N LEU A 133 -17.44 7.18 -1.86
CA LEU A 133 -16.98 7.04 -3.24
C LEU A 133 -17.59 8.21 -4.03
N GLU A 134 -16.74 9.05 -4.61
CA GLU A 134 -17.15 10.14 -5.51
C GLU A 134 -17.81 9.62 -6.80
#